data_AF-A0A2B4SNF8-F1
#
_entry.id   AF-A0A2B4SNF8-F1
#
_cell.length_a   1.000
_cell.length_b   1.000
_cell.length_c   1.000
_cell.angle_alpha   90.00
_cell.angle_beta   90.00
_cell.angle_gamma   90.00
#
_symmetry.space_group_name_H-M   'P 1'
#
loop_
_entity.id
_entity.type
_entity.pdbx_description
1 polymer ?
#
loop_
_entity_poly.entity_id
_entity_poly.type
_entity_poly.pdbx_seq_one_letter_code
_entity_poly.pdbx_strand_id
1 'polypeptide(L)'
;MKADVFEGILALINSALDPLLDVIRLDLENHIFKMHSEDFTSSTLSRDIADSPDAPCSGYIQDLQDFIIHVQKNYIALYECREILSQRLEEMVCRTIELFVRHASLLRAIGEGGKLKLAADMAQIEFAVGPLCHKVSDLGKSYKLLRSFRPLLFQTSEDIVNNPALGESLPHSVVLHHLFSRAPNELKSPHEVAGWSLGFYSQWLDNHTSEEEKLALIRGTLEAYVQSVRSRGEKEFAPVYPIMLRILQAASTT
;
A
#
# COMPACT_ATOMS: atom_id res chain seq x y z
N MET A 1 -2.16 -37.91 21.90
CA MET A 1 -3.45 -38.53 21.48
C MET A 1 -4.62 -37.54 21.41
N LYS A 2 -5.06 -36.87 22.50
CA LYS A 2 -6.13 -35.85 22.38
C LYS A 2 -5.71 -34.56 21.67
N ALA A 3 -4.45 -34.14 21.85
CA ALA A 3 -3.87 -32.98 21.15
C ALA A 3 -3.74 -33.25 19.65
N ASP A 4 -3.16 -34.39 19.26
CA ASP A 4 -2.97 -34.79 17.85
C ASP A 4 -4.28 -34.89 17.06
N VAL A 5 -5.38 -35.31 17.69
CA VAL A 5 -6.71 -35.36 17.05
C VAL A 5 -7.28 -33.96 16.84
N PHE A 6 -7.08 -33.05 17.79
CA PHE A 6 -7.52 -31.67 17.67
C PHE A 6 -6.73 -30.91 16.59
N GLU A 7 -5.41 -31.11 16.54
CA GLU A 7 -4.56 -30.60 15.46
C GLU A 7 -4.99 -31.12 14.08
N GLY A 8 -5.32 -32.41 13.97
CA GLY A 8 -5.84 -33.00 12.72
C GLY A 8 -7.16 -32.39 12.25
N ILE A 9 -8.09 -32.10 13.18
CA ILE A 9 -9.37 -31.45 12.86
C ILE A 9 -9.15 -30.00 12.43
N LEU A 10 -8.30 -29.26 13.15
CA LEU A 10 -7.95 -27.88 12.77
C LEU A 10 -7.28 -27.82 11.39
N ALA A 11 -6.40 -28.76 11.07
CA ALA A 11 -5.78 -28.84 9.75
C ALA A 11 -6.83 -29.05 8.65
N LEU A 12 -7.78 -29.96 8.87
CA LEU A 12 -8.86 -30.22 7.90
C LEU A 12 -9.77 -28.99 7.70
N ILE A 13 -10.14 -28.30 8.79
CA ILE A 13 -10.94 -27.06 8.72
C ILE A 13 -10.19 -26.01 7.92
N ASN A 14 -8.89 -25.81 8.20
CA ASN A 14 -8.07 -24.85 7.47
C ASN A 14 -7.99 -25.18 5.97
N SER A 15 -7.71 -26.43 5.61
CA SER A 15 -7.65 -26.85 4.20
C SER A 15 -8.99 -26.71 3.46
N ALA A 16 -10.12 -26.77 4.16
CA ALA A 16 -11.43 -26.49 3.57
C ALA A 16 -11.71 -25.00 3.38
N LEU A 17 -11.14 -24.14 4.24
CA LEU A 17 -11.30 -22.68 4.18
C LEU A 17 -10.36 -22.01 3.19
N ASP A 18 -9.16 -22.58 2.98
CA ASP A 18 -8.11 -21.98 2.15
C ASP A 18 -8.61 -21.56 0.75
N PRO A 19 -9.33 -22.39 -0.03
CA PRO A 19 -9.78 -21.99 -1.37
C PRO A 19 -10.72 -20.79 -1.37
N LEU A 20 -11.61 -20.68 -0.38
CA LEU A 20 -12.52 -19.54 -0.25
C LEU A 20 -11.75 -18.28 0.11
N LEU A 21 -10.85 -18.36 1.10
CA LEU A 21 -10.07 -17.21 1.54
C LEU A 21 -9.09 -16.73 0.46
N ASP A 22 -8.52 -17.64 -0.33
CA ASP A 22 -7.62 -17.30 -1.42
C ASP A 22 -8.34 -16.55 -2.55
N VAL A 23 -9.57 -16.95 -2.90
CA VAL A 23 -10.39 -16.20 -3.86
C VAL A 23 -10.73 -14.82 -3.32
N ILE A 24 -11.14 -14.71 -2.05
CA ILE A 24 -11.43 -13.41 -1.42
C ILE A 24 -10.19 -12.51 -1.41
N ARG A 25 -9.01 -13.03 -1.07
CA ARG A 25 -7.74 -12.30 -1.08
C ARG A 25 -7.41 -11.78 -2.47
N LEU A 26 -7.54 -12.63 -3.49
CA LEU A 26 -7.30 -12.25 -4.88
C LEU A 26 -8.24 -11.14 -5.35
N ASP A 27 -9.52 -11.25 -5.01
CA ASP A 27 -10.50 -10.21 -5.37
C ASP A 27 -10.22 -8.89 -4.64
N LEU A 28 -9.84 -8.91 -3.35
CA LEU A 28 -9.42 -7.71 -2.62
C LEU A 28 -8.21 -7.04 -3.29
N GLU A 29 -7.22 -7.83 -3.71
CA GLU A 29 -6.06 -7.31 -4.44
C GLU A 29 -6.47 -6.70 -5.78
N ASN A 30 -7.36 -7.34 -6.54
CA ASN A 30 -7.87 -6.80 -7.80
C ASN A 30 -8.61 -5.47 -7.61
N HIS A 31 -9.41 -5.35 -6.54
CA HIS A 31 -10.08 -4.09 -6.20
C HIS A 31 -9.08 -2.98 -5.86
N ILE A 32 -8.05 -3.28 -5.06
CA ILE A 32 -6.99 -2.30 -4.77
C ILE A 32 -6.22 -1.93 -6.05
N PHE A 33 -5.95 -2.90 -6.92
CA PHE A 33 -5.21 -2.66 -8.16
C PHE A 33 -5.92 -1.66 -9.09
N LYS A 34 -7.26 -1.62 -9.09
CA LYS A 34 -8.06 -0.61 -9.81
C LYS A 34 -7.72 0.84 -9.42
N MET A 35 -7.07 1.08 -8.27
CA MET A 35 -6.52 2.39 -7.88
C MET A 35 -5.67 3.01 -9.00
N HIS A 36 -4.93 2.21 -9.76
CA HIS A 36 -4.06 2.71 -10.85
C HIS A 36 -4.83 3.15 -12.10
N SER A 37 -6.15 2.91 -12.16
CA SER A 37 -7.06 3.41 -13.19
C SER A 37 -7.77 4.70 -12.79
N GLU A 38 -7.65 5.12 -11.53
CA GLU A 38 -8.24 6.36 -11.03
C GLU A 38 -7.36 7.57 -11.36
N ASP A 39 -8.00 8.72 -11.62
CA ASP A 39 -7.29 9.98 -11.76
C ASP A 39 -7.01 10.61 -10.39
N PHE A 40 -5.71 10.73 -10.07
CA PHE A 40 -5.18 11.45 -8.90
C PHE A 40 -4.37 12.69 -9.30
N THR A 41 -4.34 13.07 -10.58
CA THR A 41 -3.52 14.19 -11.08
C THR A 41 -4.19 15.54 -10.87
N SER A 42 -5.49 15.57 -10.56
CA SER A 42 -6.25 16.81 -10.41
C SER A 42 -5.63 17.76 -9.38
N SER A 43 -5.36 18.98 -9.84
CA SER A 43 -4.92 20.12 -9.02
C SER A 43 -6.09 20.94 -8.47
N THR A 44 -7.32 20.70 -8.94
CA THR A 44 -8.49 21.40 -8.43
C THR A 44 -8.92 20.76 -7.11
N LEU A 45 -8.87 21.55 -6.05
CA LEU A 45 -9.72 21.34 -4.87
C LEU A 45 -11.14 21.53 -5.39
N SER A 46 -11.86 20.46 -5.71
CA SER A 46 -13.18 20.57 -6.34
C SER A 46 -14.02 21.59 -5.57
N ARG A 47 -14.52 22.64 -6.25
CA ARG A 47 -15.44 23.62 -5.65
C ARG A 47 -16.69 22.95 -5.08
N ASP A 48 -16.99 21.74 -5.54
CA ASP A 48 -18.07 20.88 -5.07
C ASP A 48 -17.89 20.35 -3.63
N ILE A 49 -16.69 20.46 -3.02
CA ILE A 49 -16.49 20.12 -1.60
C ILE A 49 -17.29 21.08 -0.69
N ALA A 50 -17.61 22.29 -1.18
CA ALA A 50 -18.47 23.22 -0.44
C ALA A 50 -19.96 22.83 -0.47
N ASP A 51 -20.40 22.06 -1.48
CA ASP A 51 -21.80 21.66 -1.68
C ASP A 51 -22.09 20.18 -1.34
N SER A 52 -21.06 19.33 -1.21
CA SER A 52 -21.19 17.97 -0.66
C SER A 52 -20.15 17.72 0.45
N PRO A 53 -20.57 17.52 1.72
CA PRO A 53 -19.65 17.33 2.85
C PRO A 53 -18.90 15.99 2.83
N ASP A 54 -19.29 15.06 1.95
CA ASP A 54 -18.55 13.82 1.74
C ASP A 54 -17.47 14.05 0.68
N ALA A 55 -16.21 14.01 1.11
CA ALA A 55 -15.09 13.95 0.18
C ALA A 55 -15.32 12.82 -0.84
N PRO A 56 -15.03 13.02 -2.15
CA PRO A 56 -15.32 12.00 -3.15
C PRO A 56 -14.43 10.78 -2.89
N CYS A 57 -15.03 9.73 -2.32
CA CYS A 57 -14.43 8.41 -2.17
C CYS A 57 -14.26 7.80 -3.57
N SER A 58 -13.09 7.27 -3.88
CA SER A 58 -12.82 6.64 -5.17
C SER A 58 -13.75 5.46 -5.45
N GLY A 59 -14.07 5.22 -6.73
CA GLY A 59 -14.98 4.15 -7.12
C GLY A 59 -14.48 2.77 -6.68
N TYR A 60 -13.17 2.51 -6.79
CA TYR A 60 -12.60 1.24 -6.36
C TYR A 60 -12.73 0.96 -4.86
N ILE A 61 -12.78 2.00 -4.00
CA ILE A 61 -13.01 1.83 -2.55
C ILE A 61 -14.46 1.47 -2.27
N GLN A 62 -15.40 2.10 -2.98
CA GLN A 62 -16.82 1.75 -2.88
C GLN A 62 -17.04 0.29 -3.32
N ASP A 63 -16.48 -0.11 -4.46
CA ASP A 63 -16.51 -1.50 -4.93
C ASP A 63 -15.92 -2.47 -3.89
N LEU A 64 -14.76 -2.13 -3.31
CA LEU A 64 -14.10 -2.94 -2.27
C LEU A 64 -14.96 -3.07 -1.02
N GLN A 65 -15.60 -1.98 -0.59
CA GLN A 65 -16.50 -1.98 0.57
C GLN A 65 -17.72 -2.85 0.32
N ASP A 66 -18.36 -2.72 -0.84
CA ASP A 66 -19.52 -3.54 -1.23
C ASP A 66 -19.14 -5.02 -1.31
N PHE A 67 -17.96 -5.33 -1.86
CA PHE A 67 -17.41 -6.68 -1.89
C PHE A 67 -17.20 -7.24 -0.48
N ILE A 68 -16.59 -6.48 0.44
CA ILE A 68 -16.37 -6.92 1.83
C ILE A 68 -17.71 -7.19 2.54
N ILE A 69 -18.69 -6.30 2.39
CA ILE A 69 -20.04 -6.48 2.95
C ILE A 69 -20.69 -7.75 2.38
N HIS A 70 -20.57 -7.97 1.07
CA HIS A 70 -21.08 -9.16 0.41
C HIS A 70 -20.41 -10.43 0.96
N VAL A 71 -19.09 -10.44 1.09
CA VAL A 71 -18.31 -11.57 1.61
C VAL A 71 -18.69 -11.88 3.05
N GLN A 72 -18.78 -10.84 3.88
CA GLN A 72 -19.15 -10.98 5.28
C GLN A 72 -20.53 -11.63 5.41
N LYS A 73 -21.53 -11.15 4.66
CA LYS A 73 -22.91 -11.59 4.77
C LYS A 73 -23.15 -12.98 4.19
N ASN A 74 -22.57 -13.28 3.04
CA ASN A 74 -22.91 -14.49 2.27
C ASN A 74 -21.94 -15.65 2.50
N TYR A 75 -20.74 -15.41 3.04
CA TYR A 75 -19.77 -16.46 3.31
C TYR A 75 -19.39 -16.51 4.78
N ILE A 76 -18.84 -15.43 5.32
CA ILE A 76 -18.23 -15.45 6.67
C ILE A 76 -19.28 -15.66 7.77
N ALA A 77 -20.44 -14.99 7.67
CA ALA A 77 -21.50 -15.08 8.67
C ALA A 77 -22.13 -16.49 8.77
N LEU A 78 -21.92 -17.35 7.77
CA LEU A 78 -22.44 -18.73 7.75
C LEU A 78 -21.63 -19.69 8.63
N TYR A 79 -20.43 -19.31 9.04
CA TYR A 79 -19.57 -20.17 9.85
C TYR A 79 -19.80 -19.96 11.35
N GLU A 80 -19.98 -21.08 12.06
CA GLU A 80 -20.17 -21.08 13.53
C GLU A 80 -18.83 -20.95 14.28
N CYS A 81 -17.73 -21.47 13.71
CA CYS A 81 -16.39 -21.44 14.31
C CYS A 81 -15.68 -20.09 14.09
N ARG A 82 -16.21 -19.03 14.70
CA ARG A 82 -15.73 -17.65 14.49
C ARG A 82 -14.29 -17.40 14.91
N GLU A 83 -13.78 -18.11 15.92
CA GLU A 83 -12.41 -17.91 16.43
C GLU A 83 -11.32 -18.38 15.44
N ILE A 84 -11.56 -19.49 14.73
CA ILE A 84 -10.62 -19.99 13.72
C ILE A 84 -10.59 -19.02 12.53
N LEU A 85 -11.76 -18.49 12.15
CA LEU A 85 -11.87 -17.53 11.06
C LEU A 85 -11.32 -16.16 11.42
N SER A 86 -11.52 -15.66 12.65
CA SER A 86 -11.13 -14.30 13.02
C SER A 86 -9.63 -14.08 12.81
N GLN A 87 -8.78 -15.03 13.20
CA GLN A 87 -7.34 -14.92 12.98
C GLN A 87 -6.99 -14.82 11.48
N ARG A 88 -7.60 -15.68 10.66
CA ARG A 88 -7.37 -15.73 9.21
C ARG A 88 -7.87 -14.48 8.49
N LEU A 89 -8.99 -13.94 8.95
CA LEU A 89 -9.57 -12.70 8.43
C LEU A 89 -8.75 -11.49 8.85
N GLU A 90 -8.23 -11.46 10.08
CA GLU A 90 -7.32 -10.40 10.53
C GLU A 90 -6.03 -10.37 9.69
N GLU A 91 -5.42 -11.53 9.41
CA GLU A 91 -4.28 -11.62 8.49
C GLU A 91 -4.62 -11.08 7.08
N MET A 92 -5.80 -11.41 6.57
CA MET A 92 -6.29 -10.92 5.29
C MET A 92 -6.53 -9.40 5.29
N VAL A 93 -7.04 -8.85 6.39
CA VAL A 93 -7.23 -7.40 6.55
C VAL A 93 -5.89 -6.68 6.65
N CYS A 94 -4.95 -7.18 7.45
CA CYS A 94 -3.57 -6.66 7.51
C CYS A 94 -2.96 -6.58 6.12
N ARG A 95 -3.08 -7.67 5.35
CA ARG A 95 -2.61 -7.76 3.98
C ARG A 95 -3.28 -6.75 3.04
N THR A 96 -4.60 -6.57 3.17
CA THR A 96 -5.38 -5.60 2.37
C THR A 96 -4.89 -4.17 2.61
N ILE A 97 -4.65 -3.82 3.88
CA ILE A 97 -4.11 -2.50 4.26
C ILE A 97 -2.69 -2.31 3.71
N GLU A 98 -1.83 -3.31 3.82
CA GLU A 98 -0.46 -3.25 3.30
C GLU A 98 -0.42 -3.11 1.77
N LEU A 99 -1.27 -3.86 1.06
CA LEU A 99 -1.43 -3.74 -0.40
C LEU A 99 -1.91 -2.35 -0.78
N PHE A 100 -2.90 -1.82 -0.07
CA PHE A 100 -3.38 -0.47 -0.32
C PHE A 100 -2.26 0.55 -0.18
N VAL A 101 -1.50 0.53 0.93
CA VAL A 101 -0.40 1.48 1.14
C VAL A 101 0.70 1.30 0.09
N ARG A 102 1.01 0.06 -0.29
CA ARG A 102 1.95 -0.23 -1.39
C ARG A 102 1.48 0.43 -2.68
N HIS A 103 0.25 0.14 -3.13
CA HIS A 103 -0.25 0.69 -4.38
C HIS A 103 -0.37 2.21 -4.35
N ALA A 104 -0.77 2.79 -3.21
CA ALA A 104 -0.79 4.23 -2.99
C ALA A 104 0.62 4.84 -3.11
N SER A 105 1.65 4.18 -2.57
CA SER A 105 3.04 4.64 -2.69
C SER A 105 3.61 4.54 -4.12
N LEU A 106 3.02 3.72 -4.98
CA LEU A 106 3.46 3.52 -6.36
C LEU A 106 2.80 4.49 -7.36
N LEU A 107 1.83 5.30 -6.91
CA LEU A 107 1.19 6.31 -7.75
C LEU A 107 2.20 7.40 -8.18
N ARG A 108 2.02 7.91 -9.40
CA ARG A 108 2.82 9.02 -9.95
C ARG A 108 1.97 10.29 -10.10
N ALA A 109 2.62 11.45 -10.03
CA ALA A 109 2.02 12.75 -10.33
C ALA A 109 0.71 13.04 -9.56
N ILE A 110 0.77 12.96 -8.22
CA ILE A 110 -0.39 13.22 -7.37
C ILE A 110 -0.58 14.73 -7.18
N GLY A 111 -1.69 15.27 -7.68
CA GLY A 111 -2.09 16.67 -7.50
C GLY A 111 -2.69 16.97 -6.11
N GLU A 112 -2.91 18.24 -5.78
CA GLU A 112 -3.48 18.63 -4.47
C GLU A 112 -4.89 18.02 -4.23
N GLY A 113 -5.74 17.98 -5.26
CA GLY A 113 -7.03 17.29 -5.19
C GLY A 113 -6.86 15.78 -5.03
N GLY A 114 -5.89 15.19 -5.74
CA GLY A 114 -5.54 13.78 -5.62
C GLY A 114 -5.06 13.38 -4.22
N LYS A 115 -4.27 14.23 -3.55
CA LYS A 115 -3.82 14.00 -2.16
C LYS A 115 -5.01 13.94 -1.21
N LEU A 116 -5.98 14.85 -1.35
CA LEU A 116 -7.20 14.84 -0.53
C LEU A 116 -8.06 13.60 -0.81
N LYS A 117 -8.25 13.25 -2.08
CA LYS A 117 -8.97 12.05 -2.51
C LYS A 117 -8.33 10.78 -1.91
N LEU A 118 -7.01 10.62 -2.03
CA LEU A 118 -6.28 9.49 -1.46
C LEU A 118 -6.33 9.48 0.08
N ALA A 119 -6.28 10.64 0.73
CA ALA A 119 -6.46 10.74 2.18
C ALA A 119 -7.88 10.37 2.63
N ALA A 120 -8.91 10.62 1.81
CA ALA A 120 -10.27 10.16 2.03
C ALA A 120 -10.35 8.63 1.83
N ASP A 121 -9.79 8.09 0.75
CA ASP A 121 -9.70 6.64 0.50
C ASP A 121 -9.03 5.90 1.68
N MET A 122 -7.97 6.47 2.26
CA MET A 122 -7.32 5.93 3.47
C MET A 122 -8.24 5.87 4.70
N ALA A 123 -9.17 6.81 4.84
CA ALA A 123 -10.16 6.77 5.91
C ALA A 123 -11.25 5.72 5.61
N GLN A 124 -11.66 5.63 4.35
CA GLN A 124 -12.71 4.73 3.92
C GLN A 124 -12.26 3.27 3.92
N ILE A 125 -11.01 2.96 3.58
CA ILE A 125 -10.49 1.59 3.69
C ILE A 125 -10.44 1.12 5.15
N GLU A 126 -10.09 2.01 6.09
CA GLU A 126 -10.13 1.71 7.53
C GLU A 126 -11.57 1.35 7.97
N PHE A 127 -12.58 2.00 7.41
CA PHE A 127 -13.98 1.63 7.66
C PHE A 127 -14.40 0.34 6.93
N ALA A 128 -14.02 0.20 5.67
CA ALA A 128 -14.45 -0.90 4.79
C ALA A 128 -14.00 -2.27 5.28
N VAL A 129 -12.82 -2.37 5.91
CA VAL A 129 -12.30 -3.63 6.45
C VAL A 129 -12.87 -4.00 7.83
N GLY A 130 -13.57 -3.06 8.48
CA GLY A 130 -14.16 -3.25 9.81
C GLY A 130 -15.02 -4.51 9.96
N PRO A 131 -15.87 -4.90 8.99
CA PRO A 131 -16.69 -6.11 9.10
C PRO A 131 -15.92 -7.43 9.17
N LEU A 132 -14.62 -7.44 8.82
CA LEU A 132 -13.79 -8.65 8.77
C LEU A 132 -12.84 -8.78 9.95
N CYS A 133 -12.72 -7.78 10.82
CA CYS A 133 -11.84 -7.82 11.99
C CYS A 133 -12.59 -7.32 13.24
N HIS A 134 -12.11 -7.67 14.43
CA HIS A 134 -12.74 -7.18 15.65
C HIS A 134 -12.54 -5.67 15.81
N LYS A 135 -11.30 -5.22 15.61
CA LYS A 135 -10.92 -3.82 15.76
C LYS A 135 -9.68 -3.49 14.93
N VAL A 136 -9.82 -2.55 14.00
CA VAL A 136 -8.75 -2.18 13.06
C VAL A 136 -7.49 -1.66 13.77
N SER A 137 -7.64 -0.96 14.91
CA SER A 137 -6.50 -0.45 15.68
C SER A 137 -5.61 -1.55 16.27
N ASP A 138 -6.13 -2.77 16.37
CA ASP A 138 -5.45 -3.88 17.03
C ASP A 138 -4.63 -4.70 16.01
N LEU A 139 -4.66 -4.34 14.72
CA LEU A 139 -3.89 -4.95 13.63
C LEU A 139 -2.39 -4.61 13.66
N GLY A 140 -1.90 -3.98 14.74
CA GLY A 140 -0.48 -3.79 14.99
C GLY A 140 0.26 -3.00 13.90
N LYS A 141 1.24 -3.64 13.25
CA LYS A 141 2.15 -2.98 12.29
C LYS A 141 1.43 -2.45 11.05
N SER A 142 0.49 -3.20 10.49
CA SER A 142 -0.23 -2.84 9.26
C SER A 142 -1.12 -1.61 9.49
N TYR A 143 -1.76 -1.50 10.65
CA TYR A 143 -2.49 -0.30 11.04
C TYR A 143 -1.56 0.91 11.23
N LYS A 144 -0.45 0.73 11.96
CA LYS A 144 0.55 1.80 12.14
C LYS A 144 1.11 2.29 10.81
N LEU A 145 1.34 1.40 9.84
CA LEU A 145 1.78 1.74 8.49
C LEU A 145 0.78 2.69 7.81
N LEU A 146 -0.51 2.34 7.77
CA LEU A 146 -1.56 3.19 7.20
C LEU A 146 -1.61 4.57 7.87
N ARG A 147 -1.59 4.59 9.20
CA ARG A 147 -1.63 5.82 10.00
C ARG A 147 -0.40 6.70 9.80
N SER A 148 0.78 6.11 9.65
CA SER A 148 2.03 6.83 9.45
C SER A 148 2.21 7.31 8.00
N PHE A 149 1.61 6.60 7.03
CA PHE A 149 1.69 6.96 5.61
C PHE A 149 0.81 8.17 5.27
N ARG A 150 -0.38 8.29 5.90
CA ARG A 150 -1.35 9.34 5.55
C ARG A 150 -0.79 10.77 5.66
N PRO A 151 -0.03 11.16 6.71
CA PRO A 151 0.61 12.47 6.77
C PRO A 151 1.62 12.74 5.65
N LEU A 152 2.26 11.70 5.10
CA LEU A 152 3.27 11.85 4.04
C LEU A 152 2.69 12.47 2.76
N LEU A 153 1.36 12.40 2.56
CA LEU A 153 0.70 13.04 1.43
C LEU A 153 0.86 14.57 1.46
N PHE A 154 0.93 15.15 2.66
CA PHE A 154 0.92 16.59 2.89
C PHE A 154 2.26 17.15 3.41
N GLN A 155 3.20 16.28 3.77
CA GLN A 155 4.55 16.68 4.20
C GLN A 155 5.45 17.05 3.02
N THR A 156 6.37 17.99 3.23
CA THR A 156 7.43 18.28 2.26
C THR A 156 8.43 17.12 2.17
N SER A 157 9.23 17.05 1.10
CA SER A 157 10.21 15.97 0.95
C SER A 157 11.31 16.03 2.02
N GLU A 158 11.65 17.22 2.52
CA GLU A 158 12.62 17.40 3.62
C GLU A 158 12.07 16.91 4.96
N ASP A 159 10.79 17.20 5.25
CA ASP A 159 10.16 16.75 6.50
C ASP A 159 10.05 15.23 6.57
N ILE A 160 9.85 14.57 5.42
CA ILE A 160 9.76 13.10 5.34
C ILE A 160 11.06 12.42 5.80
N VAL A 161 12.22 12.97 5.45
CA VAL A 161 13.52 12.38 5.83
C VAL A 161 13.74 12.43 7.34
N ASN A 162 13.20 13.44 8.01
CA ASN A 162 13.32 13.62 9.46
C ASN A 162 12.14 13.02 10.23
N ASN A 163 11.25 12.28 9.56
CA ASN A 163 10.07 11.71 10.18
C ASN A 163 10.49 10.57 11.14
N PRO A 164 10.13 10.63 12.43
CA PRO A 164 10.53 9.61 13.42
C PRO A 164 9.93 8.23 13.14
N ALA A 165 8.86 8.14 12.34
CA ALA A 165 8.27 6.87 11.94
C ALA A 165 9.06 6.14 10.84
N LEU A 166 10.00 6.83 10.17
CA LEU A 166 10.84 6.27 9.11
C LEU A 166 11.74 5.15 9.66
N GLY A 167 11.71 3.99 9.03
CA GLY A 167 12.44 2.79 9.47
C GLY A 167 11.75 1.99 10.58
N GLU A 168 10.74 2.55 11.24
CA GLU A 168 9.94 1.85 12.25
C GLU A 168 8.59 1.38 11.67
N SER A 169 7.57 2.25 11.70
CA SER A 169 6.25 1.96 11.12
C SER A 169 6.17 2.27 9.62
N LEU A 170 7.13 3.03 9.09
CA LEU A 170 7.27 3.34 7.67
C LEU A 170 8.52 2.67 7.11
N PRO A 171 8.39 1.55 6.37
CA PRO A 171 9.52 0.96 5.66
C PRO A 171 10.17 1.95 4.70
N HIS A 172 11.50 1.95 4.65
CA HIS A 172 12.27 2.86 3.79
C HIS A 172 11.88 2.68 2.31
N SER A 173 11.63 1.44 1.88
CA SER A 173 11.20 1.14 0.52
C SER A 173 9.89 1.86 0.16
N VAL A 174 8.86 1.76 1.01
CA VAL A 174 7.54 2.41 0.82
C VAL A 174 7.67 3.93 0.72
N VAL A 175 8.50 4.55 1.56
CA VAL A 175 8.71 6.00 1.52
C VAL A 175 9.44 6.42 0.24
N LEU A 176 10.45 5.64 -0.18
CA LEU A 176 11.16 5.90 -1.44
C LEU A 176 10.24 5.73 -2.65
N HIS A 177 9.37 4.71 -2.66
CA HIS A 177 8.31 4.57 -3.66
C HIS A 177 7.45 5.81 -3.74
N HIS A 178 6.93 6.28 -2.59
CA HIS A 178 6.12 7.50 -2.53
C HIS A 178 6.86 8.73 -3.07
N LEU A 179 8.16 8.88 -2.82
CA LEU A 179 8.95 10.01 -3.33
C LEU A 179 9.06 10.04 -4.86
N PHE A 180 8.93 8.90 -5.55
CA PHE A 180 8.83 8.90 -7.02
C PHE A 180 7.57 9.64 -7.50
N SER A 181 6.49 9.73 -6.71
CA SER A 181 5.31 10.53 -7.07
C SER A 181 5.63 12.02 -7.27
N ARG A 182 6.70 12.50 -6.64
CA ARG A 182 7.22 13.88 -6.67
C ARG A 182 8.39 14.06 -7.64
N ALA A 183 8.84 12.97 -8.24
CA ALA A 183 9.95 12.97 -9.17
C ALA A 183 9.47 13.37 -10.57
N PRO A 184 10.32 14.05 -11.35
CA PRO A 184 10.00 14.37 -12.73
C PRO A 184 10.03 13.09 -13.59
N ASN A 185 9.50 13.16 -14.81
CA ASN A 185 9.31 11.98 -15.68
C ASN A 185 10.61 11.32 -16.12
N GLU A 186 11.73 12.05 -16.12
CA GLU A 186 13.05 11.51 -16.45
C GLU A 186 13.55 10.54 -15.35
N LEU A 187 13.12 10.76 -14.10
CA LEU A 187 13.36 9.83 -12.99
C LEU A 187 12.21 8.81 -12.95
N LYS A 188 12.37 7.78 -13.79
CA LYS A 188 11.45 6.64 -13.92
C LYS A 188 11.37 5.83 -12.63
N SER A 189 10.23 5.18 -12.43
CA SER A 189 9.97 4.29 -11.30
C SER A 189 10.74 2.97 -11.44
N PRO A 190 11.00 2.22 -10.35
CA PRO A 190 11.83 1.02 -10.42
C PRO A 190 11.36 -0.03 -11.43
N HIS A 191 10.05 -0.29 -11.48
CA HIS A 191 9.46 -1.24 -12.43
C HIS A 191 9.62 -0.79 -13.89
N GLU A 192 9.55 0.50 -14.17
CA GLU A 192 9.71 1.05 -15.53
C GLU A 192 11.16 0.93 -16.01
N VAL A 193 12.14 1.12 -15.11
CA VAL A 193 13.56 0.91 -15.42
C VAL A 193 13.86 -0.58 -15.65
N ALA A 194 13.24 -1.47 -14.87
CA ALA A 194 13.38 -2.91 -15.02
C ALA A 194 12.57 -3.50 -16.21
N GLY A 195 11.72 -2.71 -16.86
CA GLY A 195 10.85 -3.17 -17.94
C GLY A 195 9.71 -4.09 -17.48
N TRP A 196 9.29 -3.96 -16.22
CA TRP A 196 8.24 -4.77 -15.60
C TRP A 196 6.88 -4.09 -15.65
N SER A 197 5.82 -4.89 -15.75
CA SER A 197 4.47 -4.39 -15.48
C SER A 197 4.32 -4.06 -14.00
N LEU A 198 3.41 -3.15 -13.68
CA LEU A 198 3.13 -2.79 -12.29
C LEU A 198 2.61 -3.99 -11.47
N GLY A 199 1.80 -4.85 -12.08
CA GLY A 199 1.31 -6.09 -11.45
C GLY A 199 2.45 -7.05 -11.11
N PHE A 200 3.37 -7.29 -12.06
CA PHE A 200 4.56 -8.10 -11.79
C PHE A 200 5.42 -7.47 -10.69
N TYR A 201 5.54 -6.14 -10.66
CA TYR A 201 6.30 -5.47 -9.63
C TYR A 201 5.68 -5.60 -8.23
N SER A 202 4.35 -5.50 -8.11
CA SER A 202 3.66 -5.73 -6.83
C SER A 202 3.92 -7.16 -6.34
N GLN A 203 3.79 -8.15 -7.22
CA GLN A 203 4.08 -9.55 -6.90
C GLN A 203 5.56 -9.76 -6.53
N TRP A 204 6.49 -9.09 -7.21
CA TRP A 204 7.91 -9.13 -6.87
C TRP A 204 8.15 -8.59 -5.46
N LEU A 205 7.50 -7.49 -5.07
CA LEU A 205 7.57 -6.90 -3.72
C LEU A 205 7.02 -7.84 -2.63
N ASP A 206 6.11 -8.75 -2.97
CA ASP A 206 5.63 -9.80 -2.05
C ASP A 206 6.64 -10.91 -1.84
N ASN A 207 7.26 -11.35 -2.94
CA ASN A 207 8.20 -12.46 -2.89
C ASN A 207 9.55 -12.06 -2.27
N HIS A 208 9.84 -10.76 -2.14
CA HIS A 208 11.08 -10.22 -1.60
C HIS A 208 10.78 -9.45 -0.31
N THR A 209 10.66 -10.17 0.82
CA THR A 209 10.30 -9.57 2.11
C THR A 209 11.43 -8.73 2.71
N SER A 210 12.68 -8.96 2.30
CA SER A 210 13.84 -8.21 2.76
C SER A 210 13.78 -6.75 2.29
N GLU A 211 13.87 -5.81 3.23
CA GLU A 211 14.01 -4.39 2.86
C GLU A 211 15.29 -4.15 2.07
N GLU A 212 16.39 -4.84 2.38
CA GLU A 212 17.67 -4.69 1.68
C GLU A 212 17.54 -4.95 0.17
N GLU A 213 16.83 -6.02 -0.21
CA GLU A 213 16.61 -6.37 -1.62
C GLU A 213 15.77 -5.32 -2.35
N LYS A 214 14.70 -4.82 -1.72
CA LYS A 214 13.87 -3.74 -2.27
C LYS A 214 14.68 -2.46 -2.44
N LEU A 215 15.49 -2.11 -1.45
CA LEU A 215 16.34 -0.91 -1.45
C LEU A 215 17.47 -1.04 -2.49
N ALA A 216 18.01 -2.23 -2.72
CA ALA A 216 18.99 -2.47 -3.77
C ALA A 216 18.42 -2.19 -5.16
N LEU A 217 17.19 -2.62 -5.44
CA LEU A 217 16.50 -2.32 -6.70
C LEU A 217 16.26 -0.80 -6.87
N ILE A 218 15.81 -0.12 -5.80
CA ILE A 218 15.60 1.33 -5.82
C ILE A 218 16.93 2.07 -6.03
N ARG A 219 18.01 1.62 -5.39
CA ARG A 219 19.36 2.17 -5.56
C ARG A 219 19.82 2.07 -7.02
N GLY A 220 19.68 0.88 -7.63
CA GLY A 220 20.00 0.69 -9.05
C GLY A 220 19.17 1.59 -9.97
N THR A 221 17.91 1.85 -9.62
CA THR A 221 17.03 2.79 -10.34
C THR A 221 17.58 4.22 -10.30
N LEU A 222 18.01 4.68 -9.12
CA LEU A 222 18.60 6.00 -8.93
C LEU A 222 19.96 6.14 -9.62
N GLU A 223 20.77 5.08 -9.63
CA GLU A 223 22.03 5.04 -10.37
C GLU A 223 21.82 5.14 -11.89
N ALA A 224 20.84 4.42 -12.43
CA ALA A 224 20.45 4.52 -13.84
C ALA A 224 20.02 5.95 -14.23
N TYR A 225 19.27 6.63 -13.35
CA TYR A 225 18.92 8.04 -13.52
C TYR A 225 20.16 8.95 -13.58
N VAL A 226 21.13 8.77 -12.69
CA VAL A 226 22.37 9.56 -12.70
C VAL A 226 23.15 9.38 -14.00
N GLN A 227 23.26 8.15 -14.50
CA GLN A 227 23.96 7.88 -15.77
C GLN A 227 23.24 8.54 -16.94
N SER A 228 21.90 8.51 -16.94
CA SER A 228 21.09 9.20 -17.95
C SER A 228 21.33 10.72 -17.94
N VAL A 229 21.23 11.38 -16.78
CA VAL A 229 21.48 12.82 -16.60
C VAL A 229 22.89 13.19 -17.10
N ARG A 230 23.91 12.43 -16.71
CA ARG A 230 25.30 12.64 -17.16
C ARG A 230 25.46 12.50 -18.67
N SER A 231 24.80 11.50 -19.27
CA SER A 231 24.86 11.28 -20.73
C SER A 231 24.22 12.42 -21.52
N ARG A 232 23.23 13.12 -20.94
CA ARG A 232 22.60 14.31 -21.53
C ARG A 232 23.38 15.60 -21.30
N GLY A 233 24.46 15.56 -20.51
CA GLY A 233 25.26 16.75 -20.18
C GLY A 233 24.59 17.70 -19.17
N GLU A 234 23.51 17.24 -18.52
CA GLU A 234 22.82 17.99 -17.47
C GLU A 234 23.67 18.00 -16.18
N LYS A 235 23.68 19.13 -15.49
CA LYS A 235 24.45 19.32 -14.23
C LYS A 235 23.58 19.35 -12.98
N GLU A 236 22.26 19.42 -13.17
CA GLU A 236 21.29 19.52 -12.08
C GLU A 236 20.49 18.23 -11.99
N PHE A 237 20.34 17.72 -10.76
CA PHE A 237 19.49 16.57 -10.46
C PHE A 237 18.11 17.05 -10.01
N ALA A 238 17.11 16.18 -10.13
CA ALA A 238 15.79 16.43 -9.57
C ALA A 238 15.89 16.79 -8.06
N PRO A 239 15.14 17.79 -7.55
CA PRO A 239 15.22 18.20 -6.15
C PRO A 239 14.94 17.07 -5.14
N VAL A 240 14.15 16.06 -5.53
CA VAL A 240 13.85 14.88 -4.70
C VAL A 240 14.99 13.86 -4.65
N TYR A 241 15.91 13.88 -5.62
CA TYR A 241 16.99 12.88 -5.72
C TYR A 241 17.94 12.88 -4.49
N PRO A 242 18.49 14.02 -4.04
CA PRO A 242 19.34 14.04 -2.84
C PRO A 242 18.63 13.56 -1.58
N ILE A 243 17.32 13.79 -1.48
CA ILE A 243 16.45 13.37 -0.38
C ILE A 243 16.34 11.85 -0.36
N MET A 244 16.09 11.23 -1.52
CA MET A 244 16.05 9.76 -1.65
C MET A 244 17.38 9.10 -1.29
N LEU A 245 18.52 9.73 -1.63
CA LEU A 245 19.84 9.25 -1.22
C LEU A 245 20.04 9.27 0.31
N ARG A 246 19.58 10.32 0.99
CA ARG A 246 19.65 10.42 2.46
C ARG A 246 18.86 9.28 3.12
N ILE A 247 17.67 8.96 2.60
CA ILE A 247 16.86 7.84 3.11
C ILE A 247 17.58 6.51 2.89
N LEU A 248 18.19 6.30 1.71
CA LEU A 248 18.97 5.09 1.43
C LEU A 248 20.20 4.95 2.34
N GLN A 249 20.86 6.06 2.67
CA GLN A 249 22.00 6.08 3.60
C GLN A 249 21.56 5.75 5.02
N ALA A 250 20.47 6.36 5.50
CA ALA A 250 19.88 6.06 6.81
C ALA A 250 19.50 4.57 6.92
N ALA A 251 18.88 4.01 5.88
CA ALA A 251 18.52 2.60 5.83
C ALA A 251 19.71 1.63 5.85
N SER A 252 20.91 2.08 5.47
CA SER A 252 22.13 1.26 5.47
C SER A 252 22.86 1.29 6.82
N THR A 253 22.43 2.15 7.75
CA THR A 253 23.07 2.34 9.07
C THR A 253 22.31 1.61 10.20
N THR A 254 21.11 1.10 9.89
CA THR A 254 20.21 0.38 10.81
C THR A 254 20.31 -1.13 10.56
#